data_AF-A0A7Y5UWV5-F1
#
_entry.id   AF-A0A7Y5UWV5-F1
#
_cell.length_a   1.000
_cell.length_b   1.000
_cell.length_c   1.000
_cell.angle_alpha   90.00
_cell.angle_beta   90.00
_cell.angle_gamma   90.00
#
_symmetry.space_group_name_H-M   'P 1'
#
loop_
_entity.id
_entity.type
_entity.pdbx_description
1 polymer ?
#
loop_
_entity_poly.entity_id
_entity_poly.type
_entity_poly.pdbx_seq_one_letter_code
_entity_poly.pdbx_strand_id
1 'polypeptide(L)'
;MLSTALLLLTLAAAEAPPDFLVGGCGGAWFLAPKGPLEVRVVKHDRNRNPAPAELRAILFGPDRQVVAEACLAPVGGPANQLGPAQEVTLRTEVPRPGVYGLNITVSNDRYGDNIAWGLSTNCPRWVVETARGHRDRRHEEPLLLLDRSRPGQVCFRPRRGAFGVALSGVPPQTEATLLDAAERP
;
A
#
# COMPACT_ATOMS: atom_id res chain seq x y z
N MET A 1 -21.43 -48.88 -14.71
CA MET A 1 -20.98 -48.05 -13.56
C MET A 1 -20.36 -46.78 -14.13
N LEU A 2 -21.09 -45.66 -14.14
CA LEU A 2 -20.53 -44.37 -14.54
C LEU A 2 -19.76 -43.78 -13.35
N SER A 3 -18.48 -43.48 -13.55
CA SER A 3 -17.64 -42.80 -12.57
C SER A 3 -17.69 -41.29 -12.84
N THR A 4 -18.26 -40.54 -11.90
CA THR A 4 -18.33 -39.08 -11.92
C THR A 4 -17.01 -38.52 -11.39
N ALA A 5 -16.25 -37.80 -12.22
CA ALA A 5 -15.09 -37.04 -11.78
C ALA A 5 -15.54 -35.66 -11.27
N LEU A 6 -15.32 -35.39 -9.99
CA LEU A 6 -15.59 -34.09 -9.36
C LEU A 6 -14.33 -33.23 -9.48
N LEU A 7 -14.33 -32.25 -10.39
CA LEU A 7 -13.28 -31.25 -10.52
C LEU A 7 -13.50 -30.16 -9.46
N LEU A 8 -12.83 -30.28 -8.31
CA LEU A 8 -12.77 -29.20 -7.32
C LEU A 8 -11.81 -28.11 -7.83
N LEU A 9 -12.34 -27.11 -8.52
CA LEU A 9 -11.65 -25.83 -8.69
C LEU A 9 -11.68 -25.11 -7.33
N THR A 10 -10.58 -25.14 -6.60
CA THR A 10 -10.38 -24.19 -5.51
C THR A 10 -10.10 -22.83 -6.17
N LEU A 11 -11.11 -21.99 -6.34
CA LEU A 11 -10.86 -20.56 -6.49
C LEU A 11 -10.17 -20.14 -5.20
N ALA A 12 -8.86 -19.90 -5.25
CA ALA A 12 -8.22 -19.03 -4.27
C ALA A 12 -9.03 -17.73 -4.33
N ALA A 13 -9.77 -17.44 -3.27
CA ALA A 13 -10.46 -16.16 -3.16
C ALA A 13 -9.36 -15.12 -3.33
N ALA A 14 -9.43 -14.34 -4.41
CA ALA A 14 -8.61 -13.16 -4.54
C ALA A 14 -8.98 -12.33 -3.31
N GLU A 15 -8.05 -12.25 -2.34
CA GLU A 15 -8.18 -11.31 -1.24
C GLU A 15 -8.56 -9.96 -1.87
N ALA A 16 -9.60 -9.33 -1.34
CA ALA A 16 -10.03 -8.03 -1.84
C ALA A 16 -8.80 -7.11 -2.01
N PRO A 17 -8.72 -6.33 -3.10
CA PRO A 17 -7.64 -5.37 -3.25
C PRO A 17 -7.59 -4.50 -1.98
N PRO A 18 -6.40 -4.06 -1.56
CA PRO A 18 -6.24 -3.35 -0.31
C PRO A 18 -7.19 -2.16 -0.24
N ASP A 19 -7.83 -2.01 0.93
CA ASP A 19 -8.92 -1.06 1.20
C ASP A 19 -8.54 0.42 0.98
N PHE A 20 -7.26 0.70 0.73
CA PHE A 20 -6.75 2.01 0.38
C PHE A 20 -5.48 1.88 -0.46
N LEU A 21 -5.21 2.93 -1.24
CA LEU A 21 -3.95 3.10 -1.94
C LEU A 21 -3.19 4.27 -1.33
N VAL A 22 -1.92 4.35 -1.67
CA VAL A 22 -0.95 5.32 -1.16
C VAL A 22 -0.32 5.94 -2.39
N GLY A 23 -0.34 7.27 -2.45
CA GLY A 23 0.46 8.01 -3.42
C GLY A 23 1.88 8.15 -2.92
N GLY A 24 2.81 8.43 -3.83
CA GLY A 24 4.20 8.65 -3.45
C GLY A 24 4.99 7.37 -3.22
N CYS A 25 6.28 7.55 -2.91
CA CYS A 25 7.15 6.49 -2.42
C CYS A 25 7.08 6.41 -0.89
N GLY A 26 7.53 5.29 -0.31
CA GLY A 26 7.46 5.11 1.14
C GLY A 26 7.64 3.64 1.52
N GLY A 27 6.81 3.17 2.43
CA GLY A 27 6.90 1.81 2.91
C GLY A 27 5.86 1.44 3.96
N ALA A 28 6.09 0.31 4.59
CA ALA A 28 5.32 -0.12 5.75
C ALA A 28 6.21 -0.82 6.75
N TRP A 29 5.82 -0.76 8.02
CA TRP A 29 6.49 -1.46 9.11
C TRP A 29 5.53 -2.50 9.69
N PHE A 30 6.05 -3.69 9.96
CA PHE A 30 5.29 -4.83 10.47
C PHE A 30 5.89 -5.28 11.79
N LEU A 31 5.09 -5.33 12.85
CA LEU A 31 5.48 -5.97 14.11
C LEU A 31 5.12 -7.46 14.05
N ALA A 32 5.92 -8.19 13.28
CA ALA A 32 5.63 -9.56 12.88
C ALA A 32 5.85 -10.56 14.04
N PRO A 33 4.88 -11.44 14.33
CA PRO A 33 5.07 -12.57 15.22
C PRO A 33 5.95 -13.65 14.56
N LYS A 34 6.38 -14.64 15.34
CA LYS A 34 7.03 -15.85 14.78
C LYS A 34 6.05 -16.57 13.84
N GLY A 35 6.53 -17.04 12.70
CA GLY A 35 5.72 -17.74 11.69
C GLY A 35 5.83 -17.10 10.30
N PRO A 36 4.94 -17.46 9.36
CA PRO A 36 4.96 -16.90 8.02
C PRO A 36 4.55 -15.42 8.04
N LEU A 37 5.29 -14.59 7.31
CA LEU A 37 4.91 -13.23 6.98
C LEU A 37 4.66 -13.14 5.47
N GLU A 38 3.42 -12.80 5.11
CA GLU A 38 3.00 -12.56 3.73
C GLU A 38 2.60 -11.09 3.57
N VAL A 39 3.11 -10.46 2.52
CA VAL A 39 2.80 -9.07 2.16
C VAL A 39 2.49 -9.05 0.67
N ARG A 40 1.22 -8.86 0.31
CA ARG A 40 0.80 -8.63 -1.07
C ARG A 40 0.83 -7.13 -1.32
N VAL A 41 1.54 -6.71 -2.36
CA VAL A 41 1.62 -5.34 -2.82
C VAL A 41 0.83 -5.23 -4.11
N VAL A 42 -0.07 -4.25 -4.19
CA VAL A 42 -0.73 -3.85 -5.43
C VAL A 42 -0.13 -2.54 -5.92
N LYS A 43 -0.09 -2.36 -7.23
CA LYS A 43 0.32 -1.14 -7.91
C LYS A 43 -0.70 -0.81 -9.00
N HIS A 44 -0.99 0.48 -9.14
CA HIS A 44 -1.65 1.08 -10.29
C HIS A 44 -0.78 2.17 -10.88
N ASP A 45 -0.63 2.19 -12.21
CA ASP A 45 -0.07 3.34 -12.91
C ASP A 45 -1.11 4.48 -12.90
N ARG A 46 -0.72 5.70 -12.53
CA ARG A 46 -1.63 6.88 -12.53
C ARG A 46 -1.61 7.64 -13.85
N ASN A 47 -0.66 7.31 -14.74
CA ASN A 47 -0.54 7.86 -16.09
C ASN A 47 -0.57 9.40 -16.13
N ARG A 48 0.00 10.06 -15.10
CA ARG A 48 0.06 11.53 -14.99
C ARG A 48 1.15 12.13 -15.87
N ASN A 49 2.27 11.41 -16.00
CA ASN A 49 3.38 11.74 -16.87
C ASN A 49 3.69 10.54 -17.78
N PRO A 50 4.33 10.77 -18.95
CA PRO A 50 4.68 9.70 -19.89
C PRO A 50 5.88 8.85 -19.45
N ALA A 51 6.58 9.22 -18.36
CA ALA A 51 7.75 8.50 -17.89
C ALA A 51 7.35 7.12 -17.30
N PRO A 52 8.03 6.02 -17.69
CA PRO A 52 7.75 4.71 -17.15
C PRO A 52 8.12 4.63 -15.66
N ALA A 53 7.17 4.15 -14.85
CA ALA A 53 7.27 4.06 -13.40
C ALA A 53 7.22 2.60 -12.95
N GLU A 54 8.36 1.91 -12.94
CA GLU A 54 8.51 0.60 -12.34
C GLU A 54 8.54 0.73 -10.82
N LEU A 55 7.68 -0.04 -10.13
CA LEU A 55 7.72 -0.14 -8.67
C LEU A 55 8.61 -1.30 -8.27
N ARG A 56 9.51 -1.08 -7.31
CA ARG A 56 10.29 -2.12 -6.65
C ARG A 56 9.90 -2.19 -5.17
N ALA A 57 9.41 -3.36 -4.76
CA ALA A 57 9.01 -3.68 -3.40
C ALA A 57 10.08 -4.54 -2.74
N ILE A 58 10.61 -4.09 -1.60
CA ILE A 58 11.72 -4.73 -0.90
C ILE A 58 11.28 -5.00 0.54
N LEU A 59 11.11 -6.27 0.90
CA LEU A 59 10.87 -6.70 2.28
C LEU A 59 12.21 -6.98 2.96
N PHE A 60 12.42 -6.40 4.13
CA PHE A 60 13.64 -6.57 4.91
C PHE A 60 13.38 -6.90 6.38
N GLY A 61 14.29 -7.65 6.97
CA GLY A 61 14.23 -8.10 8.35
C GLY A 61 14.69 -7.04 9.38
N PRO A 62 14.60 -7.36 10.68
CA PRO A 62 15.04 -6.47 11.76
C PRO A 62 16.52 -6.06 11.69
N ASP A 63 17.35 -6.87 11.03
CA ASP A 63 18.77 -6.66 10.76
C ASP A 63 19.03 -5.89 9.44
N ARG A 64 17.96 -5.44 8.78
CA ARG A 64 17.95 -4.78 7.46
C ARG A 64 18.42 -5.66 6.31
N GLN A 65 18.53 -6.97 6.50
CA GLN A 65 18.76 -7.90 5.40
C GLN A 65 17.50 -8.00 4.55
N VAL A 66 17.67 -7.96 3.22
CA VAL A 66 16.57 -8.18 2.28
C VAL A 66 16.16 -9.65 2.37
N VAL A 67 14.89 -9.90 2.68
CA VAL A 67 14.33 -11.25 2.81
C VAL A 67 13.44 -11.63 1.62
N ALA A 68 12.88 -10.65 0.92
CA ALA A 68 12.16 -10.85 -0.33
C ALA A 68 12.13 -9.55 -1.14
N GLU A 69 12.06 -9.66 -2.46
CA GLU A 69 12.01 -8.52 -3.36
C GLU A 69 11.22 -8.85 -4.63
N ALA A 70 10.51 -7.86 -5.18
CA ALA A 70 9.89 -7.95 -6.49
C ALA A 70 9.79 -6.60 -7.21
N CYS A 71 9.70 -6.65 -8.53
CA CYS A 71 9.43 -5.50 -9.39
C CYS A 71 8.07 -5.66 -10.10
N LEU A 72 7.37 -4.53 -10.25
CA LEU A 72 6.15 -4.40 -11.05
C LEU A 72 6.39 -3.37 -12.15
N ALA A 73 6.62 -3.89 -13.36
CA ALA A 73 6.84 -3.09 -14.57
C ALA A 73 5.59 -2.27 -14.94
N PRO A 74 5.71 -1.07 -15.52
CA PRO A 74 4.55 -0.28 -15.94
C PRO A 74 3.73 -1.01 -17.02
N VAL A 75 2.42 -1.07 -16.82
CA VAL A 75 1.46 -1.59 -17.82
C VAL A 75 0.76 -0.43 -18.53
N GLY A 76 0.80 0.77 -17.94
CA GLY A 76 0.26 2.00 -18.53
C GLY A 76 -1.25 2.09 -18.40
N GLY A 77 -1.87 2.89 -19.27
CA GLY A 77 -3.31 3.10 -19.29
C GLY A 77 -3.68 4.48 -19.82
N PRO A 78 -4.97 4.84 -19.79
CA PRO A 78 -5.42 6.15 -20.23
C PRO A 78 -4.77 7.26 -19.40
N ALA A 79 -4.42 8.37 -20.06
CA ALA A 79 -3.81 9.52 -19.41
C ALA A 79 -4.67 10.04 -18.25
N ASN A 80 -4.03 10.34 -17.11
CA ASN A 80 -4.66 10.80 -15.87
C ASN A 80 -5.71 9.86 -15.27
N GLN A 81 -5.69 8.58 -15.63
CA GLN A 81 -6.53 7.54 -15.05
C GLN A 81 -5.69 6.43 -14.44
N LEU A 82 -6.26 5.74 -13.45
CA LEU A 82 -5.64 4.55 -12.89
C LEU A 82 -5.63 3.44 -13.95
N GLY A 83 -4.45 2.95 -14.27
CA GLY A 83 -4.23 1.76 -15.05
C GLY A 83 -4.68 0.49 -14.30
N PRO A 84 -4.60 -0.67 -14.96
CA PRO A 84 -4.97 -1.95 -14.36
C PRO A 84 -4.11 -2.26 -13.13
N ALA A 85 -4.70 -2.98 -12.17
CA ALA A 85 -4.01 -3.46 -10.98
C ALA A 85 -2.90 -4.45 -11.38
N GLN A 86 -1.74 -4.28 -10.78
CA GLN A 86 -0.59 -5.18 -10.85
C GLN A 86 -0.25 -5.64 -9.45
N GLU A 87 0.05 -6.92 -9.27
CA GLU A 87 0.17 -7.51 -7.93
C GLU A 87 1.40 -8.39 -7.80
N VAL A 88 1.99 -8.37 -6.61
CA VAL A 88 3.02 -9.32 -6.22
C VAL A 88 2.92 -9.64 -4.74
N THR A 89 3.27 -10.87 -4.35
CA THR A 89 3.32 -11.27 -2.94
C THR A 89 4.76 -11.57 -2.52
N LEU A 90 5.23 -10.84 -1.51
CA LEU A 90 6.50 -11.09 -0.83
C LEU A 90 6.25 -12.01 0.37
N ARG A 91 7.11 -13.00 0.57
CA ARG A 91 6.98 -14.00 1.64
C ARG A 91 8.31 -14.19 2.37
N THR A 92 8.25 -14.39 3.67
CA THR A 92 9.39 -14.84 4.49
C THR A 92 8.90 -15.64 5.68
N GLU A 93 9.78 -16.48 6.24
CA GLU A 93 9.59 -17.05 7.58
C GLU A 93 10.16 -16.10 8.63
N VAL A 94 9.42 -15.84 9.71
CA VAL A 94 9.85 -14.99 10.82
C VAL A 94 10.38 -15.89 11.95
N PRO A 95 11.71 -16.04 12.13
CA PRO A 95 12.27 -16.97 13.11
C PRO A 95 12.03 -16.52 14.55
N ARG A 96 11.96 -15.21 14.77
CA ARG A 96 11.70 -14.56 16.06
C ARG A 96 10.87 -13.30 15.85
N PRO A 97 9.95 -12.95 16.77
CA PRO A 97 9.18 -11.73 16.66
C PRO A 97 10.08 -10.50 16.50
N GLY A 98 9.69 -9.56 15.64
CA GLY A 98 10.51 -8.38 15.35
C GLY A 98 9.86 -7.41 14.38
N VAL A 99 10.53 -6.29 14.16
CA VAL A 99 10.10 -5.26 13.21
C VAL A 99 10.68 -5.57 11.84
N TYR A 100 9.79 -5.86 10.89
CA TYR A 100 10.11 -5.99 9.47
C TYR A 100 9.68 -4.72 8.76
N GLY A 101 10.34 -4.40 7.66
CA GLY A 101 9.98 -3.25 6.85
C GLY A 101 9.79 -3.61 5.39
N LEU A 102 8.85 -2.93 4.74
CA LEU A 102 8.66 -2.89 3.30
C LEU A 102 9.13 -1.52 2.82
N ASN A 103 10.00 -1.50 1.83
CA ASN A 103 10.40 -0.28 1.12
C ASN A 103 9.81 -0.31 -0.30
N ILE A 104 9.17 0.79 -0.68
CA ILE A 104 8.60 1.03 -2.00
C ILE A 104 9.41 2.12 -2.69
N THR A 105 10.07 1.74 -3.77
CA THR A 105 10.84 2.65 -4.62
C THR A 105 10.30 2.61 -6.04
N VAL A 106 10.43 3.71 -6.78
CA VAL A 106 9.88 3.83 -8.12
C VAL A 106 10.90 4.45 -9.07
N SER A 107 11.11 3.83 -10.22
CA SER A 107 11.99 4.37 -11.26
C SER A 107 11.41 5.64 -11.87
N ASN A 108 12.26 6.64 -12.19
CA ASN A 108 11.87 7.86 -12.92
C ASN A 108 10.72 8.65 -12.27
N ASP A 109 10.42 8.38 -11.01
CA ASP A 109 9.28 8.96 -10.30
C ASP A 109 9.70 9.30 -8.87
N ARG A 110 10.62 10.27 -8.78
CA ARG A 110 11.25 10.72 -7.54
C ARG A 110 10.25 10.97 -6.40
N TYR A 111 9.07 11.47 -6.75
CA TYR A 111 8.02 11.82 -5.79
C TYR A 111 6.89 10.77 -5.70
N GLY A 112 6.93 9.70 -6.51
CA GLY A 112 5.86 8.71 -6.63
C GLY A 112 4.54 9.29 -7.15
N ASP A 113 4.63 10.29 -8.03
CA ASP A 113 3.48 10.98 -8.62
C ASP A 113 2.74 10.12 -9.66
N ASN A 114 3.45 9.18 -10.30
CA ASN A 114 2.95 8.35 -11.41
C ASN A 114 2.42 6.99 -10.99
N ILE A 115 2.47 6.65 -9.70
CA ILE A 115 1.92 5.39 -9.18
C ILE A 115 0.97 5.62 -8.01
N ALA A 116 0.11 4.65 -7.77
CA ALA A 116 -0.55 4.42 -6.50
C ALA A 116 -0.30 2.97 -6.09
N TRP A 117 -0.04 2.72 -4.81
CA TRP A 117 0.25 1.37 -4.33
C TRP A 117 -0.50 1.07 -3.04
N GLY A 118 -0.75 -0.19 -2.75
CA GLY A 118 -1.39 -0.62 -1.50
C GLY A 118 -0.82 -1.95 -1.04
N LEU A 119 -1.22 -2.39 0.15
CA LEU A 119 -0.79 -3.70 0.67
C LEU A 119 -1.89 -4.44 1.42
N SER A 120 -1.92 -5.76 1.30
CA SER A 120 -2.55 -6.65 2.27
C SER A 120 -1.49 -7.51 2.96
N THR A 121 -1.71 -7.87 4.21
CA THR A 121 -0.75 -8.67 4.98
C THR A 121 -1.45 -9.52 6.04
N ASN A 122 -0.87 -10.68 6.35
CA ASN A 122 -1.27 -11.49 7.49
C ASN A 122 -0.71 -10.97 8.83
N CYS A 123 0.14 -9.93 8.83
CA CYS A 123 0.66 -9.34 10.06
C CYS A 123 -0.43 -8.55 10.79
N PRO A 124 -0.73 -8.83 12.06
CA PRO A 124 -1.83 -8.18 12.78
C PRO A 124 -1.53 -6.72 13.15
N ARG A 125 -0.25 -6.34 13.22
CA ARG A 125 0.18 -5.00 13.64
C ARG A 125 1.14 -4.44 12.61
N TRP A 126 0.70 -3.40 11.92
CA TRP A 126 1.50 -2.73 10.91
C TRP A 126 1.10 -1.27 10.78
N VAL A 127 1.98 -0.49 10.17
CA VAL A 127 1.76 0.92 9.87
C VAL A 127 2.38 1.25 8.53
N VAL A 128 1.68 2.04 7.72
CA VAL A 128 2.25 2.62 6.51
C VAL A 128 3.05 3.86 6.87
N GLU A 129 4.26 3.93 6.34
CA GLU A 129 5.08 5.14 6.32
C GLU A 129 4.92 5.77 4.94
N THR A 130 4.16 6.87 4.87
CA THR A 130 4.10 7.70 3.68
C THR A 130 5.26 8.71 3.66
N ALA A 131 5.62 9.11 2.44
CA ALA A 131 6.65 10.08 2.06
C ALA A 131 7.94 10.11 2.89
N ARG A 132 9.00 9.64 2.24
CA ARG A 132 10.39 10.00 2.55
C ARG A 132 10.61 11.43 2.10
N GLY A 133 10.18 12.39 2.93
CA GLY A 133 10.28 13.82 2.70
C GLY A 133 11.46 14.25 1.84
N HIS A 134 11.18 14.84 0.68
CA HIS A 134 12.21 15.48 -0.12
C HIS A 134 12.46 16.88 0.39
N ARG A 135 13.73 17.30 0.46
CA ARG A 135 14.12 18.65 0.94
C ARG A 135 13.63 19.77 0.02
N ASP A 136 13.25 19.44 -1.21
CA ASP A 136 12.93 20.38 -2.29
C ASP A 136 11.42 20.60 -2.54
N ARG A 137 10.54 19.89 -1.81
CA ARG A 137 9.10 20.16 -1.77
C ARG A 137 8.60 20.24 -0.34
N ARG A 138 7.47 20.92 -0.15
CA ARG A 138 6.75 20.87 1.13
C ARG A 138 6.39 19.41 1.42
N HIS A 139 6.51 18.99 2.68
CA HIS A 139 6.04 17.68 3.10
C HIS A 139 4.51 17.68 3.00
N GLU A 140 4.03 17.05 1.95
CA GLU A 140 2.64 16.65 1.78
C GLU A 140 2.65 15.13 1.82
N GLU A 141 1.83 14.54 2.66
CA GLU A 141 1.67 13.09 2.77
C GLU A 141 0.44 12.71 1.94
N PRO A 142 0.58 12.35 0.65
CA PRO A 142 -0.57 12.07 -0.20
C PRO A 142 -1.15 10.69 0.13
N LEU A 143 -1.99 10.65 1.16
CA LEU A 143 -2.87 9.51 1.39
C LEU A 143 -3.98 9.54 0.33
N LEU A 144 -3.97 8.55 -0.56
CA LEU A 144 -4.92 8.45 -1.66
C LEU A 144 -5.94 7.34 -1.39
N LEU A 145 -7.05 7.70 -0.76
CA LEU A 145 -8.18 6.77 -0.62
C LEU A 145 -8.87 6.59 -1.98
N LEU A 146 -8.44 5.57 -2.72
CA LEU A 146 -8.91 5.29 -4.09
C LEU A 146 -10.07 4.28 -4.13
N ASP A 147 -10.29 3.49 -3.08
CA ASP A 147 -11.52 2.70 -2.92
C ASP A 147 -12.63 3.59 -2.36
N ARG A 148 -13.63 3.90 -3.20
CA ARG A 148 -14.81 4.70 -2.82
C ARG A 148 -15.99 3.83 -2.36
N SER A 149 -15.85 2.51 -2.37
CA SER A 149 -16.95 1.59 -2.07
C SER A 149 -17.15 1.35 -0.58
N ARG A 150 -16.17 1.72 0.27
CA ARG A 150 -16.21 1.54 1.72
C ARG A 150 -15.65 2.77 2.46
N PRO A 151 -16.13 3.08 3.68
CA PRO A 151 -15.52 4.09 4.52
C PRO A 151 -14.07 3.73 4.86
N GLY A 152 -13.12 4.55 4.43
CA GLY A 152 -11.71 4.43 4.80
C GLY A 152 -11.44 5.07 6.16
N GLN A 153 -10.69 4.39 7.02
CA GLN A 153 -10.19 4.99 8.27
C GLN A 153 -8.69 5.25 8.16
N VAL A 154 -8.31 6.51 8.29
CA VAL A 154 -6.90 6.92 8.36
C VAL A 154 -6.56 7.24 9.80
N CYS A 155 -5.67 6.46 10.40
CA CYS A 155 -5.06 6.79 11.68
C CYS A 155 -3.67 7.37 11.43
N PHE A 156 -3.39 8.53 12.02
CA PHE A 156 -2.07 9.15 11.94
C PHE A 156 -1.72 9.80 13.28
N ARG A 157 -0.43 9.99 13.53
CA ARG A 157 0.07 10.71 14.70
C ARG A 157 0.55 12.09 14.25
N PRO A 158 -0.19 13.18 14.49
CA PRO A 158 0.27 14.52 14.11
C PRO A 158 1.52 14.92 14.88
N ARG A 159 2.32 15.82 14.29
CA ARG A 159 3.39 16.53 15.03
C ARG A 159 2.76 17.45 16.08
N ARG A 160 3.51 17.80 17.12
CA ARG A 160 3.07 18.81 18.10
C ARG A 160 2.84 20.15 17.37
N GLY A 161 1.70 20.79 17.63
CA GLY A 161 1.31 22.06 17.04
C GLY A 161 0.05 21.95 16.16
N ALA A 162 -0.31 23.05 15.51
CA ALA A 162 -1.44 23.08 14.59
C ALA A 162 -1.13 22.27 13.31
N PHE A 163 -2.14 21.57 12.80
CA PHE A 163 -2.11 20.92 11.50
C PHE A 163 -3.42 21.20 10.76
N GLY A 164 -3.41 21.04 9.44
CA GLY A 164 -4.59 21.13 8.59
C GLY A 164 -4.81 19.82 7.85
N VAL A 165 -6.05 19.48 7.59
CA VAL A 165 -6.45 18.36 6.73
C VAL A 165 -7.21 18.95 5.56
N ALA A 166 -6.77 18.64 4.34
CA ALA A 166 -7.46 19.01 3.11
C ALA A 166 -7.93 17.74 2.41
N LEU A 167 -9.23 17.68 2.11
CA LEU A 167 -9.83 16.59 1.34
C LEU A 167 -10.15 17.09 -0.06
N SER A 168 -9.85 16.26 -1.05
CA SER A 168 -10.12 16.57 -2.46
C SER A 168 -10.61 15.33 -3.19
N GLY A 169 -11.33 15.51 -4.28
CA GLY A 169 -11.89 14.39 -5.05
C GLY A 169 -12.99 13.61 -4.33
N VAL A 170 -13.58 14.18 -3.28
CA VAL A 170 -14.74 13.65 -2.57
C VAL A 170 -16.04 14.22 -3.16
N PRO A 171 -17.17 13.49 -3.15
CA PRO A 171 -18.46 14.03 -3.53
C PRO A 171 -18.82 15.31 -2.76
N PRO A 172 -19.62 16.22 -3.34
CA PRO A 172 -20.20 17.33 -2.59
C PRO A 172 -20.89 16.81 -1.32
N GLN A 173 -20.77 17.53 -0.20
CA GLN A 173 -21.39 17.17 1.09
C GLN A 173 -20.82 15.92 1.77
N THR A 174 -19.61 15.48 1.40
CA THR A 174 -18.92 14.43 2.17
C THR A 174 -18.63 14.92 3.59
N GLU A 175 -19.20 14.24 4.59
CA GLU A 175 -18.85 14.45 5.98
C GLU A 175 -17.51 13.78 6.30
N ALA A 176 -16.62 14.52 6.95
CA ALA A 176 -15.35 14.02 7.44
C ALA A 176 -15.24 14.31 8.93
N THR A 177 -15.12 13.23 9.71
CA THR A 177 -15.00 13.34 11.16
C THR A 177 -13.56 13.08 11.56
N LEU A 178 -12.95 14.04 12.24
CA LEU A 178 -11.68 13.85 12.93
C LEU A 178 -12.00 13.42 14.37
N LEU A 179 -11.57 12.22 14.74
CA LEU A 179 -11.73 11.68 16.09
C LEU A 179 -10.38 11.63 16.78
N ASP A 180 -10.35 11.90 18.09
CA ASP A 180 -9.19 11.55 18.89
C ASP A 180 -9.06 10.03 18.98
N ALA A 181 -7.84 9.51 18.91
CA ALA A 181 -7.61 8.07 19.03
C ALA A 181 -8.10 7.49 20.36
N ALA A 182 -8.16 8.31 21.43
CA ALA A 182 -8.71 7.95 22.73
C ALA A 182 -10.24 7.81 22.74
N GLU A 183 -10.94 8.31 21.73
CA GLU A 183 -12.40 8.33 21.63
C GLU A 183 -12.96 7.21 20.74
N ARG A 184 -12.10 6.28 20.29
CA ARG A 184 -12.56 5.10 19.55
C ARG A 184 -13.25 4.08 20.47
N PRO A 185 -14.41 3.53 20.06
CA PRO A 185 -15.01 2.37 20.72
C PRO A 185 -14.18 1.09 20.52
#